data_AF-A0A3L7RSY5-F1
#
_entry.id   AF-A0A3L7RSY5-F1
#
_cell.length_a   1.000
_cell.length_b   1.000
_cell.length_c   1.000
_cell.angle_alpha   90.00
_cell.angle_beta   90.00
_cell.angle_gamma   90.00
#
_symmetry.space_group_name_H-M   'P 1'
#
loop_
_entity.id
_entity.type
_entity.pdbx_description
1 polymer ?
#
loop_
_entity_poly.entity_id
_entity_poly.type
_entity_poly.pdbx_seq_one_letter_code
_entity_poly.pdbx_strand_id
1 'polypeptide(L)' 'MGKKSDTAEDHATADGRSDTEDLVLAQIRDSLRNLRFGHVQIVVQDGVVVQIDRLERRRITRNERQASQATN' A
#
# COMPACT_ATOMS: atom_id res chain seq x y z
N MET A 1 20.21 47.01 -19.34
CA MET A 1 19.93 46.40 -20.66
C MET A 1 20.53 45.00 -20.64
N GLY A 2 19.84 43.88 -20.62
CA GLY A 2 18.43 43.57 -20.75
C GLY A 2 18.36 42.14 -21.28
N LYS A 3 17.56 41.30 -20.61
CA LYS A 3 16.99 40.02 -21.10
C LYS A 3 17.99 38.83 -21.17
N LYS A 4 17.64 37.61 -20.79
CA LYS A 4 16.37 37.01 -20.33
C LYS A 4 16.64 35.53 -19.98
N SER A 5 15.92 35.06 -18.96
CA SER A 5 15.21 33.76 -18.88
C SER A 5 16.02 32.47 -19.04
N ASP A 6 15.97 31.60 -18.03
CA ASP A 6 15.16 30.36 -18.03
C ASP A 6 15.57 29.44 -19.18
N THR A 7 15.99 28.21 -18.91
CA THR A 7 15.05 27.22 -18.42
C THR A 7 15.82 26.16 -17.63
N ALA A 8 15.55 26.09 -16.33
CA ALA A 8 15.64 24.81 -15.65
C ALA A 8 14.62 23.92 -16.34
N GLU A 9 15.08 22.97 -17.14
CA GLU A 9 14.24 21.90 -17.68
C GLU A 9 13.91 20.96 -16.51
N ASP A 10 13.04 21.47 -15.65
CA ASP A 10 12.19 20.68 -14.79
C ASP A 10 11.37 19.78 -15.72
N HIS A 11 11.86 18.56 -15.91
CA HIS A 11 11.15 17.47 -16.58
C HIS A 11 9.95 17.02 -15.72
N ALA A 12 9.10 17.97 -15.30
CA ALA A 12 7.85 17.74 -14.60
C ALA A 12 6.73 17.43 -15.60
N THR A 13 6.92 16.45 -16.48
CA THR A 13 5.84 15.99 -17.39
C THR A 13 5.99 14.50 -17.75
N ALA A 14 5.94 13.60 -16.76
CA ALA A 14 5.68 12.18 -17.06
C ALA A 14 5.09 11.33 -15.91
N ASP A 15 5.00 11.83 -14.67
CA ASP A 15 5.00 10.92 -13.50
C ASP A 15 3.66 10.67 -12.79
N GLY A 16 2.55 11.26 -13.25
CA GLY A 16 1.25 11.02 -12.61
C GLY A 16 0.74 9.56 -12.70
N ARG A 17 1.28 8.76 -13.64
CA ARG A 17 0.98 7.33 -13.74
C ARG A 17 1.81 6.49 -12.75
N SER A 18 3.07 6.85 -12.50
CA SER A 18 3.93 6.10 -11.56
C SER A 18 3.43 6.27 -10.13
N ASP A 19 3.08 7.49 -9.72
CA ASP A 19 2.62 7.77 -8.36
C ASP A 19 1.42 6.91 -7.97
N THR A 20 0.49 6.72 -8.90
CA THR A 20 -0.71 5.90 -8.68
C THR A 20 -0.36 4.42 -8.58
N GLU A 21 0.49 3.92 -9.47
CA GLU A 21 0.98 2.54 -9.44
C GLU A 21 1.77 2.24 -8.15
N ASP A 22 2.62 3.17 -7.72
CA ASP A 22 3.41 3.07 -6.50
C ASP A 22 2.54 3.05 -5.24
N LEU A 23 1.49 3.90 -5.21
CA LEU A 23 0.47 3.88 -4.15
C LEU A 23 -0.27 2.53 -4.10
N VAL A 24 -0.66 1.99 -5.27
CA VAL A 24 -1.33 0.69 -5.37
C VAL A 24 -0.40 -0.43 -4.88
N LEU A 25 0.85 -0.45 -5.32
CA LEU A 25 1.84 -1.44 -4.89
C LEU A 25 2.13 -1.35 -3.39
N ALA A 26 2.17 -0.15 -2.82
CA ALA A 26 2.29 0.05 -1.38
C ALA A 26 1.11 -0.56 -0.62
N GLN A 27 -0.12 -0.31 -1.08
CA GLN A 27 -1.35 -0.84 -0.47
C GLN A 27 -1.41 -2.38 -0.53
N ILE A 28 -1.00 -2.97 -1.66
CA ILE A 28 -0.92 -4.42 -1.85
C ILE A 28 0.13 -5.01 -0.89
N ARG A 29 1.32 -4.41 -0.83
CA ARG A 29 2.39 -4.83 0.06
C ARG A 29 1.95 -4.82 1.52
N ASP A 30 1.24 -3.78 1.95
CA ASP A 30 0.74 -3.66 3.32
C ASP A 30 -0.40 -4.66 3.61
N SER A 31 -1.22 -4.97 2.61
CA SER A 31 -2.26 -5.99 2.73
C SER A 31 -1.68 -7.41 2.87
N LEU A 32 -0.57 -7.68 2.19
CA LEU A 32 0.20 -8.92 2.31
C LEU A 32 1.01 -8.99 3.61
N ARG A 33 1.43 -7.86 4.16
CA ARG A 33 2.12 -7.82 5.47
C ARG A 33 1.23 -8.42 6.55
N ASN A 34 1.82 -9.30 7.33
CA ASN A 34 1.18 -10.06 8.41
C ASN A 34 0.20 -11.15 7.95
N LEU A 35 0.01 -11.41 6.65
CA LEU A 35 -0.79 -12.56 6.21
C LEU A 35 0.05 -13.85 6.33
N ARG A 36 -0.23 -14.69 7.33
CA ARG A 36 0.53 -15.95 7.53
C ARG A 36 -0.12 -17.16 6.87
N PHE A 37 -1.44 -17.27 6.96
CA PHE A 37 -2.19 -18.39 6.43
C PHE A 37 -3.48 -17.89 5.81
N GLY A 38 -3.52 -17.70 4.49
CA GLY A 38 -4.68 -17.11 3.85
C GLY A 38 -4.41 -16.69 2.42
N HIS A 39 -5.24 -15.79 1.91
CA HIS A 39 -5.06 -15.15 0.61
C HIS A 39 -5.55 -13.70 0.66
N VAL A 40 -4.96 -12.87 -0.19
CA VAL A 40 -5.46 -11.53 -0.51
C VAL A 40 -5.97 -11.58 -1.94
N GLN A 41 -7.20 -11.11 -2.16
CA GLN A 41 -7.77 -10.91 -3.48
C GLN A 41 -7.86 -9.41 -3.75
N ILE A 42 -7.25 -8.96 -4.83
CA ILE A 42 -7.25 -7.55 -5.24
C ILE A 42 -7.92 -7.46 -6.59
N VAL A 43 -8.84 -6.50 -6.74
CA VAL A 43 -9.52 -6.21 -8.00
C VAL A 43 -9.12 -4.82 -8.45
N VAL A 44 -8.54 -4.74 -9.66
CA VAL A 44 -8.14 -3.49 -10.31
C VAL A 44 -8.99 -3.31 -11.57
N GLN A 45 -9.60 -2.15 -11.73
CA GLN A 45 -10.40 -1.76 -12.88
C GLN A 45 -9.97 -0.38 -13.34
N ASP A 46 -9.74 -0.20 -14.65
CA ASP A 46 -9.33 1.08 -15.25
C ASP A 46 -8.09 1.73 -14.59
N GLY A 47 -7.15 0.90 -14.10
CA GLY A 47 -5.93 1.35 -13.41
C GLY A 47 -6.15 1.76 -11.94
N VAL A 48 -7.35 1.59 -11.40
CA VAL A 48 -7.71 1.92 -10.02
C VAL A 48 -8.02 0.64 -9.24
N VAL A 49 -7.50 0.53 -8.01
CA VAL A 49 -7.90 -0.56 -7.11
C VAL A 49 -9.31 -0.29 -6.61
N VAL A 50 -10.23 -1.18 -6.94
CA VAL A 50 -11.64 -1.06 -6.55
C VAL A 50 -12.00 -1.94 -5.36
N GLN A 51 -11.24 -3.01 -5.11
CA GLN A 51 -11.51 -3.93 -4.01
C GLN A 51 -10.23 -4.61 -3.51
N ILE A 52 -10.12 -4.76 -2.19
CA ILE A 52 -9.08 -5.56 -1.52
C ILE A 52 -9.74 -6.41 -0.45
N ASP A 53 -9.81 -7.72 -0.67
CA ASP A 53 -10.29 -8.68 0.30
C ASP A 53 -9.12 -9.43 0.93
N ARG A 54 -8.98 -9.33 2.25
CA ARG A 54 -7.97 -10.08 3.02
C ARG A 54 -8.64 -11.16 3.84
N LEU A 55 -8.39 -12.41 3.48
CA LEU A 55 -8.88 -13.59 4.20
C LEU A 55 -7.73 -14.30 4.90
N GLU A 56 -7.69 -14.20 6.23
CA GLU A 56 -6.69 -14.85 7.08
C GLU A 56 -7.31 -15.91 7.98
N ARG A 57 -6.72 -17.10 7.98
CA ARG A 57 -7.04 -18.21 8.88
C ARG A 57 -6.07 -18.18 10.05
N ARG A 58 -6.46 -17.52 11.14
CA ARG A 58 -5.68 -17.60 12.38
C ARG A 58 -6.03 -18.86 13.17
N ARG A 59 -5.02 -19.59 13.64
CA ARG A 59 -5.21 -20.63 14.65
C ARG A 59 -5.26 -19.95 16.02
N ILE A 60 -6.44 -19.88 16.63
CA ILE A 60 -6.59 -19.37 17.99
C ILE A 60 -6.09 -20.47 18.94
N THR A 61 -4.81 -20.44 19.29
CA THR A 61 -4.25 -21.30 20.35
C THR A 61 -4.50 -20.67 21.72
N ARG A 62 -4.77 -21.49 22.75
CA ARG A 62 -5.18 -21.06 24.11
C ARG A 62 -4.21 -20.08 24.81
N ASN A 63 -2.98 -19.93 24.32
CA ASN A 63 -1.93 -19.12 24.94
C ASN A 63 -2.05 -17.60 24.76
N GLU A 64 -2.99 -17.08 23.96
CA GLU A 64 -3.14 -15.63 23.78
C GLU A 64 -3.85 -14.93 24.97
N ARG A 65 -4.37 -15.67 25.96
CA ARG A 65 -5.06 -15.10 27.14
C ARG A 65 -4.14 -14.49 28.21
N GLN A 66 -2.82 -14.69 28.13
CA GLN A 66 -1.90 -14.27 29.20
C GLN A 66 -1.17 -12.95 28.92
N ALA A 67 -1.12 -12.47 27.67
CA ALA A 67 -0.37 -11.26 27.33
C ALA A 67 -1.12 -9.94 27.61
N SER A 68 -2.44 -9.98 27.82
CA SER A 68 -3.28 -8.80 28.07
C SER A 68 -3.68 -8.59 29.54
N GLN A 69 -3.13 -9.38 30.48
CA GLN A 69 -3.39 -9.21 31.93
C GLN A 69 -2.17 -8.67 32.72
N ALA A 70 -1.08 -8.26 32.06
CA ALA A 70 0.17 -7.87 32.73
C ALA A 70 0.57 -6.39 32.57
N THR A 71 -0.38 -5.50 32.29
CA THR A 71 -0.13 -4.05 32.40
C THR A 71 -1.30 -3.38 33.11
N ASN A 72 -1.14 -3.21 34.42
CA ASN A 72 -1.91 -2.33 35.29
C ASN A 72 -0.94 -1.30 35.86
#